data_AF-A0A7K2Y4A7-F1
#
_entry.id   AF-A0A7K2Y4A7-F1
#
_cell.length_a   1.000
_cell.length_b   1.000
_cell.length_c   1.000
_cell.angle_alpha   90.00
_cell.angle_beta   90.00
_cell.angle_gamma   90.00
#
_symmetry.space_group_name_H-M   'P 1'
#
loop_
_entity.id
_entity.type
_entity.pdbx_description
1 polymer ?
#
loop_
_entity_poly.entity_id
_entity_poly.type
_entity_poly.pdbx_seq_one_letter_code
_entity_poly.pdbx_strand_id
1 'polypeptide(L)'
;VCDASGAHPAKRRELLADGGLDDFFGVGRIWPALAVAATRCAQSLREDTGAPASAVVTVYGELAGGRYPHPDVPATPGVDPVQTGVWYAPELLWLPFDATVTHDDGPRWVGDRTLRAAAAEAGLLCVPLLAEGPLARLQELPTVFPTRLPGLLGLPALPDNLAEGLVVKPADGSREPGRPMAKFKQPAFAEDERFDGSRPYQAPAEGAAGVPGWLLAHGTGLLTPARAASAVSKLGPRTPPGELAGEIARDATEEVAQALGGLDRATFRALEECLHTGALTLARFDAADRRA
;
A
#
# COMPACT_ATOMS: atom_id res chain seq x y z
N VAL A 1 -0.16 -9.81 1.23
CA VAL A 1 0.21 -11.12 0.65
C VAL A 1 -0.55 -11.26 -0.65
N CYS A 2 0.12 -11.57 -1.75
CA CYS A 2 -0.49 -11.68 -3.07
C CYS A 2 -0.39 -13.12 -3.56
N ASP A 3 -1.51 -13.75 -3.88
CA ASP A 3 -1.59 -15.08 -4.47
C ASP A 3 -2.27 -15.01 -5.85
N ALA A 4 -2.83 -16.12 -6.33
CA ALA A 4 -3.54 -16.18 -7.61
C ALA A 4 -4.91 -15.48 -7.59
N SER A 5 -5.49 -15.27 -6.40
CA SER A 5 -6.79 -14.60 -6.22
C SER A 5 -6.67 -13.08 -6.02
N GLY A 6 -5.47 -12.59 -5.72
CA GLY A 6 -5.18 -11.16 -5.60
C GLY A 6 -4.40 -10.83 -4.32
N ALA A 7 -4.50 -9.58 -3.91
CA ALA A 7 -3.85 -9.07 -2.70
C ALA A 7 -4.75 -9.26 -1.46
N HIS A 8 -4.14 -9.72 -0.37
CA HIS A 8 -4.74 -9.92 0.95
C HIS A 8 -3.98 -9.11 1.99
N PRO A 9 -4.67 -8.32 2.84
CA PRO A 9 -4.01 -7.53 3.86
C PRO A 9 -3.57 -8.42 5.03
N ALA A 10 -2.46 -8.06 5.68
CA ALA A 10 -1.90 -8.82 6.78
C ALA A 10 -1.25 -7.91 7.80
N LYS A 11 -1.35 -8.28 9.08
CA LYS A 11 -0.48 -7.75 10.13
C LYS A 11 0.69 -8.70 10.36
N ARG A 12 1.62 -8.31 11.23
CA ARG A 12 2.88 -9.03 11.48
C ARG A 12 2.75 -10.54 11.70
N ARG A 13 1.63 -11.01 12.23
CA ARG A 13 1.44 -12.43 12.64
C ARG A 13 0.39 -13.19 11.83
N GLU A 14 -0.48 -12.51 11.10
CA GLU A 14 -1.62 -13.16 10.43
C GLU A 14 -2.23 -12.27 9.36
N LEU A 15 -2.96 -12.89 8.42
CA LEU A 15 -3.84 -12.19 7.50
C LEU A 15 -4.93 -11.46 8.30
N LEU A 16 -5.37 -10.31 7.78
CA LEU A 16 -6.56 -9.67 8.32
C LEU A 16 -7.79 -10.47 7.84
N ALA A 17 -8.70 -10.78 8.77
CA ALA A 17 -9.99 -11.37 8.43
C ALA A 17 -10.88 -10.36 7.67
N ASP A 18 -12.07 -10.79 7.23
CA ASP A 18 -12.96 -9.99 6.37
C ASP A 18 -13.31 -8.59 6.94
N GLY A 19 -13.41 -8.45 8.27
CA GLY A 19 -13.61 -7.15 8.95
C GLY A 19 -12.33 -6.38 9.28
N GLY A 20 -11.15 -6.98 9.10
CA GLY A 20 -9.88 -6.42 9.58
C GLY A 20 -9.43 -5.16 8.84
N LEU A 21 -10.01 -4.85 7.67
CA LEU A 21 -9.82 -3.56 7.00
C LEU A 21 -10.42 -2.39 7.79
N ASP A 22 -11.49 -2.64 8.55
CA ASP A 22 -12.11 -1.61 9.37
C ASP A 22 -11.25 -1.29 10.58
N ASP A 23 -10.68 -2.31 11.24
CA ASP A 23 -10.01 -2.18 12.52
C ASP A 23 -8.52 -1.79 12.43
N PHE A 24 -7.92 -1.82 11.25
CA PHE A 24 -6.47 -1.62 11.08
C PHE A 24 -6.14 -0.20 10.59
N PHE A 25 -6.18 0.77 11.51
CA PHE A 25 -5.77 2.17 11.29
C PHE A 25 -6.38 2.83 10.05
N GLY A 26 -7.62 2.47 9.72
CA GLY A 26 -8.32 3.04 8.59
C GLY A 26 -7.80 2.59 7.22
N VAL A 27 -7.04 1.49 7.13
CA VAL A 27 -6.45 0.97 5.88
C VAL A 27 -7.48 0.75 4.77
N GLY A 28 -8.74 0.47 5.12
CA GLY A 28 -9.85 0.42 4.15
C GLY A 28 -9.90 1.63 3.22
N ARG A 29 -9.54 2.83 3.69
CA ARG A 29 -9.54 4.06 2.88
C ARG A 29 -8.60 4.02 1.67
N ILE A 30 -7.49 3.28 1.79
CA ILE A 30 -6.48 3.15 0.73
C ILE A 30 -6.48 1.76 0.07
N TRP A 31 -7.26 0.82 0.61
CA TRP A 31 -7.20 -0.59 0.24
C TRP A 31 -7.49 -0.86 -1.24
N PRO A 32 -8.53 -0.29 -1.89
CA PRO A 32 -8.81 -0.59 -3.30
C PRO A 32 -7.63 -0.26 -4.22
N ALA A 33 -7.03 0.93 -4.07
CA ALA A 33 -5.86 1.34 -4.83
C ALA A 33 -4.62 0.53 -4.47
N LEU A 34 -4.40 0.28 -3.17
CA LEU A 34 -3.26 -0.47 -2.68
C LEU A 34 -3.29 -1.94 -3.15
N ALA A 35 -4.45 -2.59 -3.16
CA ALA A 35 -4.61 -3.98 -3.58
C ALA A 35 -4.31 -4.16 -5.07
N VAL A 36 -4.81 -3.24 -5.92
CA VAL A 36 -4.52 -3.24 -7.37
C VAL A 36 -3.02 -3.03 -7.60
N ALA A 37 -2.42 -2.05 -6.92
CA ALA A 37 -0.98 -1.77 -7.03
C ALA A 37 -0.12 -2.94 -6.49
N ALA A 38 -0.47 -3.53 -5.36
CA ALA A 38 0.24 -4.66 -4.79
C ALA A 38 0.14 -5.92 -5.67
N THR A 39 -0.99 -6.12 -6.35
CA THR A 39 -1.16 -7.20 -7.34
C THR A 39 -0.22 -6.98 -8.53
N ARG A 40 -0.15 -5.76 -9.08
CA ARG A 40 0.79 -5.44 -10.18
C ARG A 40 2.24 -5.60 -9.76
N CYS A 41 2.62 -5.08 -8.59
CA CYS A 41 3.96 -5.25 -8.03
C CYS A 41 4.32 -6.73 -7.88
N ALA A 42 3.40 -7.55 -7.35
CA ALA A 42 3.60 -8.99 -7.22
C ALA A 42 3.75 -9.70 -8.56
N GLN A 43 3.03 -9.27 -9.60
CA GLN A 43 3.21 -9.79 -10.95
C GLN A 43 4.63 -9.51 -11.47
N SER A 44 5.08 -8.25 -11.45
CA SER A 44 6.44 -7.90 -11.88
C SER A 44 7.52 -8.65 -11.08
N LEU A 45 7.31 -8.82 -9.78
CA LEU A 45 8.23 -9.62 -8.94
C LEU A 45 8.30 -11.10 -9.33
N ARG A 46 7.18 -11.71 -9.73
CA ARG A 46 7.18 -13.11 -10.21
C ARG A 46 7.95 -13.23 -11.51
N GLU A 47 7.70 -12.31 -12.44
CA GLU A 47 8.35 -12.26 -13.75
C GLU A 47 9.87 -12.08 -13.60
N ASP A 48 10.31 -11.09 -12.81
CA ASP A 48 11.74 -10.79 -12.58
C ASP A 48 12.49 -11.92 -11.87
N THR A 49 11.80 -12.71 -11.04
CA THR A 49 12.40 -13.84 -10.31
C THR A 49 12.24 -15.18 -11.03
N GLY A 50 11.53 -15.21 -12.16
CA GLY A 50 11.20 -16.45 -12.88
C GLY A 50 10.31 -17.41 -12.08
N ALA A 51 9.51 -16.88 -11.16
CA ALA A 51 8.54 -17.66 -10.39
C ALA A 51 7.28 -17.94 -11.21
N PRO A 52 6.54 -19.04 -10.95
CA PRO A 52 5.26 -19.27 -11.60
C PRO A 52 4.26 -18.16 -11.28
N ALA A 53 3.30 -17.91 -12.19
CA ALA A 53 2.26 -16.90 -11.98
C ALA A 53 1.41 -17.12 -10.72
N SER A 54 1.31 -18.37 -10.25
CA SER A 54 0.63 -18.77 -9.02
C SER A 54 1.47 -18.61 -7.74
N ALA A 55 2.76 -18.25 -7.85
CA ALA A 55 3.63 -18.08 -6.71
C ALA A 55 3.08 -17.04 -5.73
N VAL A 56 3.13 -17.36 -4.44
CA VAL A 56 2.75 -16.41 -3.39
C VAL A 56 3.87 -15.38 -3.27
N VAL A 57 3.49 -14.10 -3.31
CA VAL A 57 4.39 -12.97 -3.08
C VAL A 57 3.98 -12.27 -1.79
N THR A 58 4.89 -12.09 -0.85
CA THR A 58 4.63 -11.23 0.32
C THR A 58 5.39 -9.94 0.16
N VAL A 59 4.70 -8.82 -0.04
CA VAL A 59 5.31 -7.49 0.01
C VAL A 59 5.13 -6.94 1.42
N TYR A 60 6.23 -6.63 2.09
CA TYR A 60 6.27 -6.04 3.42
C TYR A 60 6.46 -4.53 3.29
N GLY A 61 5.74 -3.78 4.12
CA GLY A 61 5.76 -2.32 4.07
C GLY A 61 5.27 -1.72 5.37
N GLU A 62 5.45 -0.41 5.46
CA GLU A 62 5.08 0.40 6.61
C GLU A 62 3.79 1.16 6.30
N LEU A 63 2.77 1.01 7.16
CA LEU A 63 1.61 1.88 7.16
C LEU A 63 1.96 3.14 7.96
N ALA A 64 1.80 4.31 7.36
CA ALA A 64 2.24 5.58 7.94
C ALA A 64 1.30 6.74 7.60
N GLY A 65 1.51 7.89 8.24
CA GLY A 65 0.79 9.12 7.96
C GLY A 65 -0.49 9.29 8.78
N GLY A 66 -1.48 9.92 8.17
CA GLY A 66 -2.76 10.28 8.80
C GLY A 66 -2.74 11.59 9.57
N ARG A 67 -1.60 12.29 9.62
CA ARG A 67 -1.48 13.65 10.16
C ARG A 67 -0.19 14.31 9.71
N TYR A 68 -0.29 15.59 9.36
CA TYR A 68 0.87 16.44 9.11
C TYR A 68 0.63 17.84 9.69
N PRO A 69 1.20 18.16 10.87
CA PRO A 69 0.84 19.37 11.61
C PRO A 69 1.56 20.63 11.11
N HIS A 70 1.41 20.95 9.82
CA HIS A 70 1.92 22.20 9.23
C HIS A 70 0.74 23.15 8.98
N PRO A 71 0.83 24.46 9.28
CA PRO A 71 -0.27 25.41 9.09
C PRO A 71 -0.84 25.45 7.66
N ASP A 72 0.03 25.28 6.67
CA ASP A 72 -0.33 25.31 5.24
C ASP A 72 -0.77 23.95 4.69
N VAL A 73 -0.81 22.90 5.51
CA VAL A 73 -1.21 21.55 5.10
C VAL A 73 -2.53 21.20 5.78
N PRO A 74 -3.66 21.15 5.04
CA PRO A 74 -4.94 20.75 5.60
C PRO A 74 -4.88 19.34 6.19
N ALA A 75 -5.58 19.14 7.31
CA ALA A 75 -5.78 17.80 7.85
C ALA A 75 -6.75 17.01 6.96
N THR A 76 -6.50 15.70 6.82
CA THR A 76 -7.41 14.79 6.13
C THR A 76 -8.58 14.43 7.03
N PRO A 77 -9.84 14.72 6.64
CA PRO A 77 -10.99 14.39 7.47
C PRO A 77 -11.12 12.89 7.75
N GLY A 78 -11.40 12.53 9.01
CA GLY A 78 -11.67 11.15 9.41
C GLY A 78 -10.46 10.21 9.40
N VAL A 79 -9.24 10.75 9.34
CA VAL A 79 -8.01 9.98 9.40
C VAL A 79 -7.27 10.31 10.69
N ASP A 80 -6.96 9.27 11.46
CA ASP A 80 -6.14 9.37 12.66
C ASP A 80 -4.67 9.07 12.34
N PRO A 81 -3.72 9.68 13.06
CA PRO A 81 -2.30 9.37 12.89
C PRO A 81 -2.01 7.91 13.29
N VAL A 82 -1.32 7.18 12.40
CA VAL A 82 -0.84 5.81 12.69
C VAL A 82 0.16 5.82 13.85
N GLN A 83 0.98 6.86 13.91
CA GLN A 83 1.96 7.12 14.95
C GLN A 83 2.11 8.63 15.17
N THR A 84 2.51 9.03 16.38
CA THR A 84 2.86 10.42 16.69
C THR A 84 4.38 10.59 16.84
N GLY A 85 4.86 11.84 16.83
CA GLY A 85 6.27 12.18 17.05
C GLY A 85 7.14 12.18 15.79
N VAL A 86 6.76 11.45 14.73
CA VAL A 86 7.30 11.62 13.36
C VAL A 86 6.13 11.81 12.40
N TRP A 87 6.15 12.89 11.62
CA TRP A 87 5.05 13.25 10.72
C TRP A 87 5.46 13.04 9.27
N TYR A 88 4.67 12.25 8.55
CA TYR A 88 5.01 11.79 7.20
C TYR A 88 4.14 12.43 6.11
N ALA A 89 2.82 12.37 6.28
CA ALA A 89 1.82 12.87 5.34
C ALA A 89 0.48 13.10 6.04
N PRO A 90 -0.38 14.00 5.51
CA PRO A 90 -1.71 14.21 6.07
C PRO A 90 -2.65 13.02 5.78
N GLU A 91 -2.46 12.29 4.69
CA GLU A 91 -3.20 11.07 4.36
C GLU A 91 -2.48 9.80 4.86
N LEU A 92 -3.16 8.65 4.78
CA LEU A 92 -2.54 7.33 4.98
C LEU A 92 -1.70 6.93 3.77
N LEU A 93 -0.55 6.33 4.04
CA LEU A 93 0.38 5.81 3.04
C LEU A 93 0.82 4.41 3.43
N TRP A 94 1.10 3.57 2.43
CA TRP A 94 1.77 2.29 2.64
C TRP A 94 3.04 2.21 1.81
N LEU A 95 4.18 1.97 2.46
CA LEU A 95 5.50 2.10 1.88
C LEU A 95 6.22 0.74 1.86
N PRO A 96 6.34 0.06 0.71
CA PRO A 96 7.07 -1.20 0.64
C PRO A 96 8.55 -1.02 1.00
N PHE A 97 9.08 -1.94 1.79
CA PHE A 97 10.49 -2.00 2.18
C PHE A 97 11.09 -3.40 2.02
N ASP A 98 10.30 -4.44 1.83
CA ASP A 98 10.79 -5.81 1.59
C ASP A 98 9.80 -6.63 0.76
N ALA A 99 10.27 -7.74 0.18
CA ALA A 99 9.39 -8.75 -0.39
C ALA A 99 10.01 -10.15 -0.38
N THR A 100 9.14 -11.16 -0.35
CA THR A 100 9.48 -12.55 -0.65
C THR A 100 8.64 -13.08 -1.81
N VAL A 101 9.22 -13.97 -2.61
CA VAL A 101 8.52 -14.75 -3.63
C VAL A 101 8.70 -16.24 -3.30
N THR A 102 7.59 -16.97 -3.18
CA THR A 102 7.60 -18.40 -2.87
C THR A 102 7.76 -19.23 -4.14
N HIS A 103 8.91 -19.89 -4.26
CA HIS A 103 9.18 -20.89 -5.30
C HIS A 103 8.91 -22.31 -4.77
N ASP A 104 9.04 -23.31 -5.64
CA ASP A 104 8.88 -24.73 -5.29
C ASP A 104 9.82 -25.19 -4.15
N ASP A 105 11.01 -24.57 -4.04
CA ASP A 105 12.02 -24.85 -3.01
C ASP A 105 11.90 -23.95 -1.77
N GLY A 106 10.89 -23.08 -1.71
CA GLY A 106 10.60 -22.21 -0.58
C GLY A 106 10.64 -20.69 -0.89
N PRO A 107 10.42 -19.85 0.12
CA PRO A 107 10.44 -18.40 -0.02
C PRO A 107 11.85 -17.87 -0.29
N ARG A 108 11.94 -16.90 -1.20
CA ARG A 108 13.19 -16.19 -1.51
C ARG A 108 13.00 -14.70 -1.29
N TRP A 109 13.96 -14.06 -0.65
CA TRP A 109 14.00 -12.62 -0.47
C TRP A 109 14.33 -11.92 -1.78
N VAL A 110 13.61 -10.85 -2.07
CA VAL A 110 13.79 -10.02 -3.26
C VAL A 110 14.88 -8.96 -2.99
N GLY A 111 15.73 -8.74 -3.99
CA GLY A 111 16.73 -7.67 -3.96
C GLY A 111 16.08 -6.28 -3.98
N ASP A 112 16.71 -5.30 -3.33
CA ASP A 112 16.18 -3.95 -3.15
C ASP A 112 15.91 -3.25 -4.50
N ARG A 113 16.81 -3.39 -5.47
CA ARG A 113 16.64 -2.84 -6.82
C ARG A 113 15.41 -3.42 -7.52
N THR A 114 15.22 -4.73 -7.46
CA THR A 114 14.08 -5.43 -8.06
C THR A 114 12.77 -4.99 -7.41
N LEU A 115 12.73 -4.94 -6.07
CA LEU A 115 11.55 -4.45 -5.35
C LEU A 115 11.20 -3.01 -5.72
N ARG A 116 12.20 -2.11 -5.77
CA ARG A 116 11.97 -0.70 -6.11
C ARG A 116 11.47 -0.52 -7.54
N ALA A 117 12.00 -1.30 -8.49
CA ALA A 117 11.54 -1.27 -9.89
C ALA A 117 10.09 -1.72 -10.01
N ALA A 118 9.75 -2.89 -9.43
CA ALA A 118 8.39 -3.42 -9.42
C ALA A 118 7.40 -2.50 -8.69
N ALA A 119 7.80 -1.92 -7.55
CA ALA A 119 6.99 -0.96 -6.82
C ALA A 119 6.74 0.31 -7.65
N ALA A 120 7.76 0.87 -8.30
CA ALA A 120 7.63 2.07 -9.12
C ALA A 120 6.71 1.84 -10.33
N GLU A 121 6.83 0.69 -11.00
CA GLU A 121 5.93 0.30 -12.10
C GLU A 121 4.47 0.18 -11.63
N ALA A 122 4.27 -0.29 -10.40
CA ALA A 122 2.98 -0.36 -9.74
C ALA A 122 2.54 0.96 -9.08
N GLY A 123 3.25 2.08 -9.30
CA GLY A 123 2.90 3.37 -8.71
C GLY A 123 3.01 3.42 -7.17
N LEU A 124 3.73 2.47 -6.57
CA LEU A 124 4.01 2.42 -5.13
C LEU A 124 5.32 3.15 -4.80
N LEU A 125 5.28 3.96 -3.74
CA LEU A 125 6.46 4.64 -3.21
C LEU A 125 7.14 3.78 -2.14
N CYS A 126 8.34 3.27 -2.43
CA CYS A 126 9.15 2.59 -1.40
C CYS A 126 9.62 3.55 -0.30
N VAL A 127 9.99 2.98 0.85
CA VAL A 127 10.71 3.74 1.88
C VAL A 127 11.98 4.42 1.31
N PRO A 128 12.34 5.63 1.79
CA PRO A 128 13.46 6.38 1.24
C PRO A 128 14.78 5.61 1.32
N LEU A 129 15.52 5.53 0.20
CA LEU A 129 16.89 5.01 0.21
C LEU A 129 17.83 6.08 0.80
N LEU A 130 18.57 5.74 1.85
CA LEU A 130 19.53 6.66 2.47
C LEU A 130 20.90 6.59 1.80
N ALA A 131 21.41 5.38 1.57
CA ALA A 131 22.68 5.09 0.91
C ALA A 131 22.73 3.60 0.50
N GLU A 132 23.63 3.28 -0.43
CA GLU A 132 23.98 1.91 -0.83
C GLU A 132 25.51 1.79 -0.85
N GLY A 133 26.05 0.68 -0.35
CA GLY A 133 27.50 0.46 -0.31
C GLY A 133 27.94 -0.57 0.74
N PRO A 134 29.26 -0.65 1.01
CA PRO A 134 29.81 -1.60 1.98
C PRO A 134 29.24 -1.40 3.38
N LEU A 135 28.92 -2.49 4.08
CA LEU A 135 28.38 -2.49 5.44
C LEU A 135 29.20 -1.61 6.39
N ALA A 136 30.53 -1.65 6.25
CA ALA A 136 31.45 -0.88 7.08
C ALA A 136 31.21 0.63 7.01
N ARG A 137 30.72 1.16 5.88
CA ARG A 137 30.33 2.57 5.75
C ARG A 137 28.89 2.82 6.17
N LEU A 138 27.98 1.89 5.87
CA LEU A 138 26.56 2.06 6.20
C LEU A 138 26.32 2.10 7.72
N GLN A 139 27.11 1.35 8.50
CA GLN A 139 27.04 1.38 9.97
C GLN A 139 27.53 2.71 10.59
N GLU A 140 28.23 3.55 9.83
CA GLU A 140 28.73 4.86 10.28
C GLU A 140 27.71 5.99 10.02
N LEU A 141 26.58 5.68 9.36
CA LEU A 141 25.54 6.69 9.10
C LEU A 141 24.95 7.24 10.41
N PRO A 142 24.68 8.56 10.48
CA PRO A 142 24.05 9.14 11.65
C PRO A 142 22.64 8.58 11.83
N THR A 143 22.30 8.22 13.07
CA THR A 143 20.96 7.72 13.43
C THR A 143 19.96 8.84 13.70
N VAL A 144 20.45 10.07 13.91
CA VAL A 144 19.64 11.27 14.10
C VAL A 144 19.69 12.11 12.82
N PHE A 145 18.58 12.18 12.11
CA PHE A 145 18.44 12.97 10.89
C PHE A 145 16.96 13.34 10.65
N PRO A 146 16.66 14.43 9.93
CA PRO A 146 15.30 14.77 9.53
C PRO A 146 14.70 13.67 8.65
N THR A 147 13.43 13.32 8.85
CA THR A 147 12.75 12.39 7.94
C THR A 147 12.75 12.93 6.51
N ARG A 148 13.05 12.07 5.52
CA ARG A 148 13.11 12.46 4.11
C ARG A 148 11.77 12.36 3.39
N LEU A 149 10.81 11.63 3.97
CA LEU A 149 9.56 11.31 3.30
C LEU A 149 8.69 12.53 2.98
N PRO A 150 8.48 13.52 3.89
CA PRO A 150 7.67 14.69 3.55
C PRO A 150 8.20 15.47 2.35
N GLY A 151 9.52 15.65 2.26
CA GLY A 151 10.15 16.33 1.12
C GLY A 151 9.99 15.58 -0.20
N LEU A 152 10.02 14.24 -0.17
CA LEU A 152 9.73 13.41 -1.35
C LEU A 152 8.27 13.52 -1.82
N LEU A 153 7.36 13.85 -0.90
CA LEU A 153 5.94 14.08 -1.17
C LEU A 153 5.64 15.55 -1.52
N GLY A 154 6.65 16.41 -1.58
CA GLY A 154 6.48 17.85 -1.83
C GLY A 154 5.85 18.63 -0.68
N LEU A 155 5.86 18.07 0.54
CA LEU A 155 5.32 18.73 1.73
C LEU A 155 6.32 19.73 2.34
N PRO A 156 5.84 20.84 2.94
CA PRO A 156 6.71 21.83 3.58
C PRO A 156 7.39 21.23 4.82
N ALA A 157 8.60 21.69 5.13
CA ALA A 157 9.36 21.15 6.26
C ALA A 157 8.70 21.43 7.61
N LEU A 158 8.79 20.47 8.53
CA LEU A 158 8.42 20.64 9.93
C LEU A 158 9.69 20.74 10.79
N PRO A 159 9.80 21.75 11.68
CA PRO A 159 10.89 21.82 12.66
C PRO A 159 10.96 20.54 13.50
N ASP A 160 12.18 20.06 13.76
CA ASP A 160 12.47 18.92 14.63
C ASP A 160 11.73 17.60 14.28
N ASN A 161 11.29 17.45 13.03
CA ASN A 161 10.67 16.23 12.53
C ASN A 161 11.74 15.18 12.17
N LEU A 162 12.36 14.62 13.21
CA LEU A 162 13.45 13.66 13.11
C LEU A 162 12.91 12.26 12.81
N ALA A 163 13.64 11.52 11.98
CA ALA A 163 13.35 10.11 11.74
C ALA A 163 13.55 9.28 13.01
N GLU A 164 12.82 8.17 13.12
CA GLU A 164 13.03 7.17 14.17
C GLU A 164 14.44 6.56 14.10
N GLY A 165 14.94 6.35 12.88
CA GLY A 165 16.22 5.72 12.64
C GLY A 165 16.34 5.16 11.22
N LEU A 166 17.24 4.20 11.05
CA LEU A 166 17.53 3.55 9.78
C LEU A 166 17.61 2.02 9.91
N VAL A 167 17.41 1.34 8.79
CA VAL A 167 17.55 -0.11 8.66
C VAL A 167 18.61 -0.40 7.61
N VAL A 168 19.58 -1.24 7.97
CA VAL A 168 20.61 -1.77 7.06
C VAL A 168 20.29 -3.22 6.76
N LYS A 169 20.29 -3.58 5.48
CA LYS A 169 19.96 -4.91 4.96
C LYS A 169 20.76 -5.20 3.68
N PRO A 170 20.96 -6.47 3.29
CA PRO A 170 21.53 -6.82 2.00
C PRO A 170 20.73 -6.22 0.84
N ALA A 171 21.46 -5.67 -0.14
CA ALA A 171 20.89 -5.14 -1.37
C ALA A 171 20.37 -6.26 -2.28
N ASP A 172 21.09 -7.39 -2.34
CA ASP A 172 20.70 -8.54 -3.16
C ASP A 172 19.65 -9.43 -2.49
N GLY A 173 18.98 -10.23 -3.31
CA GLY A 173 18.07 -11.27 -2.85
C GLY A 173 18.79 -12.44 -2.19
N SER A 174 18.07 -13.27 -1.46
CA SER A 174 18.63 -14.47 -0.82
C SER A 174 17.63 -15.61 -0.76
N ARG A 175 18.14 -16.85 -0.70
CA ARG A 175 17.35 -18.06 -0.42
C ARG A 175 17.39 -18.47 1.05
N GLU A 176 18.14 -17.72 1.86
CA GLU A 176 18.32 -18.04 3.26
C GLU A 176 17.01 -17.84 4.03
N PRO A 177 16.68 -18.71 5.00
CA PRO A 177 15.44 -18.61 5.77
C PRO A 177 15.28 -17.27 6.52
N GLY A 178 16.40 -16.59 6.81
CA GLY A 178 16.42 -15.28 7.44
C GLY A 178 16.97 -14.20 6.51
N ARG A 179 16.51 -12.95 6.72
CA ARG A 179 17.14 -11.76 6.15
C ARG A 179 17.98 -11.08 7.23
N PRO A 180 19.32 -11.05 7.12
CA PRO A 180 20.14 -10.34 8.09
C PRO A 180 19.85 -8.85 8.00
N MET A 181 19.41 -8.24 9.10
CA MET A 181 19.02 -6.83 9.15
C MET A 181 19.48 -6.21 10.46
N ALA A 182 20.02 -5.01 10.40
CA ALA A 182 20.37 -4.20 11.56
C ALA A 182 19.48 -2.97 11.60
N LYS A 183 18.91 -2.67 12.78
CA LYS A 183 18.09 -1.49 13.00
C LYS A 183 18.85 -0.55 13.93
N PHE A 184 19.04 0.68 13.49
CA PHE A 184 19.71 1.71 14.28
C PHE A 184 18.69 2.81 14.54
N LYS A 185 18.22 2.91 15.79
CA LYS A 185 17.25 3.91 16.22
C LYS A 185 17.93 5.01 17.00
N GLN A 186 17.42 6.23 16.92
CA GLN A 186 17.90 7.31 17.76
C GLN A 186 17.42 7.14 19.22
N PRO A 187 18.25 7.48 20.24
CA PRO A 187 17.92 7.22 21.64
C PRO A 187 16.64 7.92 22.12
N ALA A 188 16.41 9.18 21.72
CA ALA A 188 15.26 9.95 22.17
C ALA A 188 13.92 9.38 21.68
N PHE A 189 13.93 8.51 20.67
CA PHE A 189 12.71 7.83 20.22
C PHE A 189 12.15 6.85 21.26
N ALA A 190 12.99 6.27 22.11
CA ALA A 190 12.56 5.30 23.12
C ALA A 190 12.08 5.95 24.44
N GLU A 191 12.36 7.24 24.64
CA GLU A 191 12.20 7.92 25.93
C GLU A 191 11.18 9.07 25.91
N ASP A 192 10.66 9.43 24.74
CA ASP A 192 9.87 10.65 24.56
C ASP A 192 8.37 10.36 24.42
N GLU A 193 7.59 10.93 25.35
CA GLU A 193 6.12 10.80 25.42
C GLU A 193 5.40 11.20 24.13
N ARG A 194 6.04 12.00 23.25
CA ARG A 194 5.50 12.37 21.93
C ARG A 194 5.26 11.15 21.03
N PHE A 195 5.93 10.02 21.25
CA PHE A 195 5.74 8.79 20.47
C PHE A 195 4.61 7.89 21.01
N ASP A 196 4.13 8.14 22.24
CA ASP A 196 3.03 7.40 22.90
C ASP A 196 1.66 8.11 22.78
N GLY A 197 1.59 9.19 21.98
CA GLY A 197 0.39 9.99 21.81
C GLY A 197 -0.67 9.38 20.88
N SER A 198 -0.37 8.28 20.18
CA SER A 198 -1.35 7.59 19.33
C SER A 198 -2.41 6.91 20.19
N ARG A 199 -3.68 7.21 19.93
CA ARG A 199 -4.80 6.53 20.59
C ARG A 199 -5.10 5.21 19.89
N PRO A 200 -5.68 4.22 20.59
CA PRO A 200 -6.24 3.05 19.92
C PRO A 200 -7.20 3.50 18.84
N TYR A 201 -6.97 3.04 17.60
CA TYR A 201 -7.84 3.38 16.48
C TYR A 201 -9.24 2.82 16.72
N GLN A 202 -10.26 3.66 16.52
CA GLN A 202 -11.66 3.26 16.63
C GLN A 202 -12.30 3.36 15.25
N ALA A 203 -12.68 2.21 14.69
CA ALA A 203 -13.36 2.17 13.41
C ALA A 203 -14.73 2.88 13.51
N PRO A 204 -15.10 3.72 12.52
CA PRO A 204 -16.47 4.21 12.37
C PRO A 204 -17.46 3.03 12.25
N ALA A 205 -18.72 3.22 12.66
CA ALA A 205 -19.73 2.17 12.60
C ALA A 205 -20.01 1.71 11.16
N GLU A 206 -19.90 2.65 10.22
CA GLU A 206 -20.00 2.45 8.78
C GLU A 206 -18.75 1.81 8.15
N GLY A 207 -17.67 1.61 8.90
CA GLY A 207 -16.38 1.14 8.41
C GLY A 207 -15.42 2.28 8.04
N ALA A 208 -14.13 1.96 7.96
CA ALA A 208 -13.08 2.98 7.75
C ALA A 208 -13.26 3.75 6.43
N ALA A 209 -13.77 3.09 5.40
CA ALA A 209 -14.01 3.71 4.10
C ALA A 209 -15.43 4.29 3.94
N GLY A 210 -16.29 4.16 4.96
CA GLY A 210 -17.72 4.49 4.84
C GLY A 210 -18.60 3.34 4.33
N VAL A 211 -18.01 2.16 4.13
CA VAL A 211 -18.70 0.88 3.91
C VAL A 211 -18.02 -0.21 4.76
N PRO A 212 -18.75 -1.28 5.15
CA PRO A 212 -18.16 -2.39 5.90
C PRO A 212 -16.94 -2.99 5.19
N GLY A 213 -15.89 -3.30 5.93
CA GLY A 213 -14.60 -3.78 5.41
C GLY A 213 -14.71 -5.05 4.58
N TRP A 214 -15.62 -5.97 4.94
CA TRP A 214 -15.85 -7.19 4.17
C TRP A 214 -16.45 -6.89 2.79
N LEU A 215 -17.35 -5.89 2.71
CA LEU A 215 -18.00 -5.47 1.47
C LEU A 215 -16.98 -4.77 0.57
N LEU A 216 -16.14 -3.93 1.17
CA LEU A 216 -15.02 -3.30 0.49
C LEU A 216 -14.01 -4.31 -0.05
N ALA A 217 -13.64 -5.31 0.76
CA ALA A 217 -12.72 -6.38 0.36
C ALA A 217 -13.29 -7.17 -0.83
N HIS A 218 -14.56 -7.55 -0.74
CA HIS A 218 -15.26 -8.27 -1.81
C HIS A 218 -15.28 -7.47 -3.12
N GLY A 219 -15.70 -6.19 -3.07
CA GLY A 219 -15.69 -5.33 -4.25
C GLY A 219 -14.28 -5.07 -4.81
N THR A 220 -13.28 -4.95 -3.93
CA THR A 220 -11.87 -4.77 -4.34
C THR A 220 -11.35 -5.99 -5.08
N GLY A 221 -11.73 -7.20 -4.66
CA GLY A 221 -11.35 -8.45 -5.34
C GLY A 221 -11.85 -8.55 -6.78
N LEU A 222 -12.87 -7.76 -7.16
CA LEU A 222 -13.40 -7.71 -8.52
C LEU A 222 -12.61 -6.76 -9.45
N LEU A 223 -11.70 -5.95 -8.92
CA LEU A 223 -10.86 -5.03 -9.69
C LEU A 223 -9.72 -5.79 -10.39
N THR A 224 -10.02 -6.40 -11.53
CA THR A 224 -9.11 -7.29 -12.27
C THR A 224 -8.76 -6.76 -13.67
N PRO A 225 -7.61 -7.14 -14.26
CA PRO A 225 -7.27 -6.80 -15.64
C PRO A 225 -8.35 -7.21 -16.65
N ALA A 226 -9.02 -8.35 -16.41
CA ALA A 226 -10.13 -8.80 -17.24
C ALA A 226 -11.31 -7.82 -17.21
N ARG A 227 -11.66 -7.26 -16.04
CA ARG A 227 -12.72 -6.25 -15.94
C ARG A 227 -12.33 -4.94 -16.63
N ALA A 228 -11.07 -4.52 -16.52
CA ALA A 228 -10.56 -3.37 -17.26
C ALA A 228 -10.67 -3.57 -18.78
N ALA A 229 -10.27 -4.75 -19.29
CA ALA A 229 -10.39 -5.09 -20.70
C ALA A 229 -11.85 -5.10 -21.18
N SER A 230 -12.79 -5.61 -20.37
CA SER A 230 -14.23 -5.56 -20.66
C SER A 230 -14.75 -4.12 -20.75
N ALA A 231 -14.36 -3.25 -19.82
CA ALA A 231 -14.74 -1.84 -19.85
C ALA A 231 -14.14 -1.11 -21.07
N VAL A 232 -12.90 -1.44 -21.46
CA VAL A 232 -12.26 -0.93 -22.69
C VAL A 232 -12.99 -1.41 -23.93
N SER A 233 -13.42 -2.67 -23.98
CA SER A 233 -14.21 -3.22 -25.08
C SER A 233 -15.55 -2.48 -25.23
N LYS A 234 -16.20 -2.15 -24.10
CA LYS A 234 -17.47 -1.43 -24.06
C LYS A 234 -17.37 0.05 -24.44
N LEU A 235 -16.39 0.77 -23.89
CA LEU A 235 -16.27 2.22 -24.04
C LEU A 235 -15.32 2.66 -25.15
N GLY A 236 -14.38 1.79 -25.54
CA GLY A 236 -13.36 2.03 -26.55
C GLY A 236 -11.95 2.27 -25.97
N PRO A 237 -10.89 1.96 -26.75
CA PRO A 237 -9.49 2.02 -26.27
C PRO A 237 -8.95 3.44 -26.06
N ARG A 238 -9.67 4.47 -26.52
CA ARG A 238 -9.27 5.88 -26.37
C ARG A 238 -9.99 6.59 -25.23
N THR A 239 -10.84 5.88 -24.48
CA THR A 239 -11.57 6.43 -23.35
C THR A 239 -10.60 6.89 -22.25
N PRO A 240 -10.78 8.09 -21.68
CA PRO A 240 -9.94 8.57 -20.59
C PRO A 240 -9.98 7.63 -19.37
N PRO A 241 -8.86 7.45 -18.63
CA PRO A 241 -8.82 6.55 -17.48
C PRO A 241 -9.87 6.82 -16.40
N GLY A 242 -10.27 8.09 -16.20
CA GLY A 242 -11.32 8.44 -15.22
C GLY A 242 -12.71 7.94 -15.61
N GLU A 243 -13.07 8.04 -16.88
CA GLU A 243 -14.34 7.50 -17.39
C GLU A 243 -14.35 5.97 -17.36
N LEU A 244 -13.22 5.36 -17.74
CA LEU A 244 -13.03 3.91 -17.67
C LEU A 244 -13.12 3.41 -16.21
N ALA A 245 -12.52 4.13 -15.27
CA ALA A 245 -12.60 3.82 -13.84
C ALA A 245 -14.04 3.88 -13.30
N GLY A 246 -14.83 4.86 -13.77
CA GLY A 246 -16.24 4.95 -13.41
C GLY A 246 -17.05 3.74 -13.88
N GLU A 247 -16.76 3.23 -15.07
CA GLU A 247 -17.40 2.01 -15.59
C GLU A 247 -16.95 0.76 -14.83
N ILE A 248 -15.64 0.59 -14.59
CA ILE A 248 -15.10 -0.55 -13.82
C ILE A 248 -15.68 -0.58 -12.41
N ALA A 249 -15.73 0.56 -11.72
CA ALA A 249 -16.24 0.65 -10.36
C ALA A 249 -17.74 0.32 -10.32
N ARG A 250 -18.53 0.88 -11.24
CA ARG A 250 -19.97 0.59 -11.35
C ARG A 250 -20.22 -0.90 -11.61
N ASP A 251 -19.56 -1.47 -12.61
CA ASP A 251 -19.72 -2.87 -13.00
C ASP A 251 -19.37 -3.82 -11.84
N ALA A 252 -18.28 -3.53 -11.10
CA ALA A 252 -17.95 -4.25 -9.88
C ALA A 252 -19.02 -4.10 -8.78
N THR A 253 -19.52 -2.88 -8.52
CA THR A 253 -20.57 -2.64 -7.53
C THR A 253 -21.90 -3.32 -7.91
N GLU A 254 -22.27 -3.33 -9.20
CA GLU A 254 -23.46 -4.02 -9.71
C GLU A 254 -23.36 -5.54 -9.49
N GLU A 255 -22.20 -6.14 -9.75
CA GLU A 255 -21.97 -7.56 -9.49
C GLU A 255 -22.07 -7.90 -8.00
N VAL A 256 -21.48 -7.08 -7.13
CA VAL A 256 -21.63 -7.23 -5.67
C VAL A 256 -23.09 -7.12 -5.26
N ALA A 257 -23.81 -6.11 -5.76
CA ALA A 257 -25.23 -5.93 -5.44
C ALA A 257 -26.07 -7.12 -5.89
N GLN A 258 -25.83 -7.65 -7.08
CA GLN A 258 -26.52 -8.83 -7.59
C GLN A 258 -26.24 -10.07 -6.73
N ALA A 259 -24.98 -10.30 -6.36
CA ALA A 259 -24.58 -11.43 -5.53
C ALA A 259 -25.24 -11.41 -4.13
N LEU A 260 -25.51 -10.22 -3.60
CA LEU A 260 -26.15 -10.03 -2.28
C LEU A 260 -27.68 -9.93 -2.34
N GLY A 261 -28.30 -10.03 -3.53
CA GLY A 261 -29.75 -9.88 -3.70
C GLY A 261 -30.23 -8.42 -3.64
N GLY A 262 -29.32 -7.47 -3.78
CA GLY A 262 -29.55 -6.02 -3.76
C GLY A 262 -28.72 -5.30 -2.71
N LEU A 263 -28.42 -4.02 -2.97
CA LEU A 263 -27.92 -3.05 -2.00
C LEU A 263 -28.86 -1.86 -1.97
N ASP A 264 -29.02 -1.22 -0.82
CA ASP A 264 -29.69 0.07 -0.78
C ASP A 264 -28.86 1.13 -1.53
N ARG A 265 -29.54 2.20 -1.95
CA ARG A 265 -28.93 3.24 -2.80
C ARG A 265 -27.74 3.94 -2.15
N ALA A 266 -27.73 4.10 -0.82
CA ALA A 266 -26.63 4.77 -0.14
C ALA A 266 -25.40 3.86 -0.11
N THR A 267 -25.57 2.59 0.28
CA THR A 267 -24.48 1.61 0.30
C THR A 267 -23.90 1.35 -1.09
N PHE A 268 -24.75 1.27 -2.13
CA PHE A 268 -24.29 1.13 -3.52
C PHE A 268 -23.37 2.28 -3.91
N ARG A 269 -23.79 3.53 -3.69
CA ARG A 269 -22.99 4.71 -4.04
C ARG A 269 -21.69 4.79 -3.25
N ALA A 270 -21.75 4.53 -1.95
CA ALA A 270 -20.56 4.53 -1.10
C ALA A 270 -19.54 3.48 -1.57
N LEU A 271 -19.99 2.28 -1.95
CA LEU A 271 -19.10 1.25 -2.49
C LEU A 271 -18.52 1.65 -3.86
N GLU A 272 -19.34 2.17 -4.79
CA GLU A 272 -18.87 2.65 -6.11
C GLU A 272 -17.79 3.74 -5.94
N GLU A 273 -18.01 4.69 -5.04
CA GLU A 273 -17.04 5.76 -4.70
C GLU A 273 -15.75 5.20 -4.11
N CYS A 274 -15.84 4.23 -3.19
CA CYS A 274 -14.66 3.58 -2.60
C CYS A 274 -13.83 2.84 -3.65
N LEU A 275 -14.49 2.06 -4.52
CA LEU A 275 -13.81 1.27 -5.55
C LEU A 275 -13.21 2.13 -6.66
N HIS A 276 -13.71 3.36 -6.88
CA HIS A 276 -13.25 4.25 -7.95
C HIS A 276 -11.74 4.49 -7.92
N THR A 277 -11.13 4.64 -6.74
CA THR A 277 -9.68 4.87 -6.62
C THR A 277 -8.87 3.66 -7.11
N GLY A 278 -9.28 2.45 -6.75
CA GLY A 278 -8.68 1.21 -7.26
C GLY A 278 -8.93 1.01 -8.75
N ALA A 279 -10.15 1.27 -9.21
CA ALA A 279 -10.51 1.22 -10.62
C ALA A 279 -9.69 2.21 -11.47
N LEU A 280 -9.38 3.39 -10.94
CA LEU A 280 -8.53 4.38 -11.61
C LEU A 280 -7.08 3.92 -11.73
N THR A 281 -6.53 3.33 -10.67
CA THR A 281 -5.21 2.70 -10.72
C THR A 281 -5.16 1.60 -11.77
N LEU A 282 -6.17 0.74 -11.79
CA LEU A 282 -6.29 -0.36 -12.76
C LEU A 282 -6.44 0.15 -14.21
N ALA A 283 -7.27 1.18 -14.43
CA ALA A 283 -7.44 1.81 -15.74
C ALA A 283 -6.14 2.45 -16.26
N ARG A 284 -5.33 3.03 -15.37
CA ARG A 284 -4.02 3.59 -15.72
C ARG A 284 -3.02 2.51 -16.11
N PHE A 285 -3.03 1.38 -15.41
CA PHE A 285 -2.22 0.20 -15.74
C PHE A 285 -2.58 -0.37 -17.10
N ASP A 286 -3.86 -0.65 -17.36
CA ASP A 286 -4.32 -1.08 -18.68
C ASP A 286 -3.90 -0.09 -19.79
N ALA A 287 -4.05 1.21 -19.55
CA ALA A 287 -3.64 2.23 -20.51
C ALA A 287 -2.12 2.29 -20.75
N ALA A 288 -1.31 1.98 -19.73
CA ALA A 288 0.14 1.90 -19.86
C ALA A 288 0.55 0.64 -20.64
N ASP A 289 -0.05 -0.51 -20.34
CA ASP A 289 0.25 -1.79 -20.97
C ASP A 289 -0.08 -1.79 -22.46
N ARG A 290 -1.15 -1.10 -22.87
CA ARG A 290 -1.51 -0.93 -24.29
C ARG A 290 -0.55 -0.02 -25.08
N ARG A 291 0.33 0.72 -24.41
CA ARG A 291 1.33 1.62 -25.04
C ARG A 291 2.73 1.04 -25.07
N ALA A 292 3.01 0.01 -24.27
CA ALA A 292 4.28 -0.72 -24.23
C ALA A 292 4.42 -1.62 -25.47
#